data_AF-A0A6A4ZQD3-F1
#
_entry.id   AF-A0A6A4ZQD3-F1
#
_cell.length_a   1.000
_cell.length_b   1.000
_cell.length_c   1.000
_cell.angle_alpha   90.00
_cell.angle_beta   90.00
_cell.angle_gamma   90.00
#
_symmetry.space_group_name_H-M   'P 1'
#
loop_
_entity.id
_entity.type
_entity.pdbx_description
1 polymer ?
#
loop_
_entity_poly.entity_id
_entity_poly.type
_entity_poly.pdbx_seq_one_letter_code
_entity_poly.pdbx_strand_id
1 'polypeptide(L)'
;MFNIRPQNPTSTLTQSQPSLFKLLLSVLMAFRRGSFWTIFLALHLVLVLAATPTHARYNIGLGKADITGPAAEVVMMGYADTNQKSAGLLNRQYARAFVIENSDTDDRLLLVNCDVLAVFQLVHQEVLRQLKTKYNG
;
A
#
# COMPACT_ATOMS: atom_id res chain seq x y z
N MET A 1 38.56 6.59 -94.72
CA MET A 1 39.21 5.58 -93.88
C MET A 1 38.57 5.65 -92.50
N PHE A 2 37.74 4.66 -92.17
CA PHE A 2 36.90 4.60 -90.96
C PHE A 2 37.77 4.49 -89.70
N ASN A 3 37.47 5.28 -88.67
CA ASN A 3 38.07 5.13 -87.34
C ASN A 3 36.93 4.95 -86.31
N ILE A 4 36.78 3.73 -85.80
CA ILE A 4 35.71 3.31 -84.88
C ILE A 4 36.20 3.55 -83.44
N ARG A 5 35.46 4.36 -82.66
CA ARG A 5 35.58 4.39 -81.20
C ARG A 5 34.51 3.49 -80.57
N PRO A 6 34.84 2.64 -79.58
CA PRO A 6 33.85 1.81 -78.92
C PRO A 6 33.08 2.63 -77.89
N GLN A 7 31.75 2.49 -77.88
CA GLN A 7 30.87 2.95 -76.81
C GLN A 7 30.21 1.71 -76.20
N ASN A 8 30.42 1.51 -74.91
CA ASN A 8 29.68 0.60 -74.04
C ASN A 8 29.71 1.27 -72.64
N PRO A 9 28.78 1.07 -71.69
CA PRO A 9 27.70 0.07 -71.65
C PRO A 9 26.36 0.53 -71.03
N THR A 10 25.44 -0.44 -70.90
CA THR A 10 24.53 -0.64 -69.75
C THR A 10 23.11 -0.02 -69.75
N SER A 11 22.15 -0.95 -69.82
CA SER A 11 20.99 -1.15 -68.92
C SER A 11 19.93 -0.07 -68.77
N THR A 12 18.75 -0.32 -69.35
CA THR A 12 17.48 0.08 -68.73
C THR A 12 16.36 -0.92 -69.09
N LEU A 13 16.36 -2.10 -68.49
CA LEU A 13 15.15 -2.93 -68.36
C LEU A 13 15.18 -3.71 -67.04
N THR A 14 14.88 -3.05 -65.92
CA THR A 14 14.27 -3.77 -64.79
C THR A 14 13.48 -2.80 -63.90
N GLN A 15 12.16 -2.90 -64.05
CA GLN A 15 11.15 -2.28 -63.20
C GLN A 15 11.25 -2.88 -61.78
N SER A 16 11.74 -2.06 -60.84
CA SER A 16 12.00 -2.42 -59.44
C SER A 16 10.70 -2.55 -58.63
N GLN A 17 10.31 -3.77 -58.29
CA GLN A 17 9.34 -4.05 -57.21
C GLN A 17 9.96 -3.67 -55.85
N PRO A 18 9.27 -2.96 -54.94
CA PRO A 18 9.83 -2.59 -53.65
C PRO A 18 9.95 -3.82 -52.74
N SER A 19 11.15 -4.07 -52.18
CA SER A 19 11.38 -5.18 -51.26
C SER A 19 10.63 -4.99 -49.92
N LEU A 20 10.18 -6.08 -49.31
CA LEU A 20 9.50 -6.11 -48.00
C LEU A 20 10.24 -5.31 -46.92
N PHE A 21 11.56 -5.27 -46.99
CA PHE A 21 12.41 -4.50 -46.08
C PHE A 21 12.19 -2.98 -46.19
N LYS A 22 11.97 -2.46 -47.41
CA LYS A 22 11.66 -1.04 -47.63
C LYS A 22 10.25 -0.69 -47.12
N LEU A 23 9.30 -1.61 -47.22
CA LEU A 23 7.93 -1.45 -46.71
C LEU A 23 7.90 -1.53 -45.18
N LEU A 24 8.67 -2.45 -44.59
CA LEU A 24 8.85 -2.55 -43.15
C LEU A 24 9.55 -1.29 -42.61
N LEU A 25 10.61 -0.83 -43.27
CA LEU A 25 11.35 0.36 -42.86
C LEU A 25 10.52 1.64 -43.02
N SER A 26 9.68 1.75 -44.05
CA SER A 26 8.78 2.90 -44.21
C SER A 26 7.63 2.90 -43.20
N VAL A 27 7.08 1.74 -42.83
CA VAL A 27 6.11 1.60 -41.72
C VAL A 27 6.76 1.93 -40.37
N LEU A 28 7.98 1.44 -40.13
CA LEU A 28 8.76 1.74 -38.92
C LEU A 28 9.17 3.22 -38.82
N MET A 29 9.46 3.88 -39.95
CA MET A 29 9.76 5.31 -40.03
C MET A 29 8.50 6.18 -39.97
N ALA A 30 7.36 5.72 -40.49
CA ALA A 30 6.06 6.37 -40.30
C ALA A 30 5.62 6.35 -38.83
N PHE A 31 6.00 5.29 -38.09
CA PHE A 31 5.82 5.20 -36.65
C PHE A 31 6.77 6.11 -35.85
N ARG A 32 7.95 6.43 -36.40
CA ARG A 32 8.98 7.26 -35.74
C ARG A 32 8.90 8.78 -36.04
N ARG A 33 7.99 9.24 -36.91
CA ARG A 33 7.91 10.64 -37.38
C ARG A 33 6.49 11.23 -37.47
N GLY A 34 5.51 10.65 -36.79
CA GLY A 34 4.16 11.21 -36.70
C GLY A 34 3.93 12.00 -35.41
N SER A 35 3.19 13.12 -35.49
CA SER A 35 2.66 13.82 -34.31
C SER A 35 1.88 12.90 -33.35
N PHE A 36 1.42 11.74 -33.81
CA PHE A 36 0.81 10.72 -32.96
C PHE A 36 1.78 10.15 -31.92
N TRP A 37 3.06 9.97 -32.24
CA TRP A 37 4.05 9.49 -31.29
C TRP A 37 4.34 10.53 -30.21
N THR A 38 4.45 11.81 -30.59
CA THR A 38 4.66 12.89 -29.62
C THR A 38 3.43 13.13 -28.76
N ILE A 39 2.22 13.01 -29.30
CA ILE A 39 0.96 13.07 -28.53
C ILE A 39 0.86 11.88 -27.58
N PHE A 40 1.19 10.66 -28.04
CA PHE A 40 1.18 9.46 -27.21
C PHE A 40 2.20 9.58 -26.05
N LEU A 41 3.40 10.08 -26.35
CA LEU A 41 4.45 10.29 -25.34
C LEU A 41 4.10 11.41 -24.36
N ALA A 42 3.50 12.51 -24.85
CA ALA A 42 3.00 13.59 -24.01
C ALA A 42 1.83 13.12 -23.12
N LEU A 43 0.92 12.31 -23.66
CA LEU A 43 -0.20 11.73 -22.91
C LEU A 43 0.31 10.76 -21.85
N HIS A 44 1.28 9.90 -22.17
CA HIS A 44 1.93 9.04 -21.19
C HIS A 44 2.65 9.84 -20.11
N LEU A 45 3.35 10.92 -20.48
CA LEU A 45 4.02 11.79 -19.52
C LEU A 45 3.03 12.47 -18.58
N VAL A 46 1.91 12.98 -19.10
CA VAL A 46 0.82 13.58 -18.30
C VAL A 46 0.19 12.54 -17.37
N LEU A 47 -0.05 11.32 -17.86
CA LEU A 47 -0.61 10.22 -17.06
C LEU A 47 0.33 9.82 -15.92
N VAL A 48 1.64 9.75 -16.18
CA VAL A 48 2.67 9.43 -15.18
C VAL A 48 2.80 10.56 -14.15
N LEU A 49 2.70 11.82 -14.56
CA LEU A 49 2.75 12.96 -13.63
C LEU A 49 1.50 13.08 -12.76
N ALA A 50 0.33 12.71 -13.29
CA ALA A 50 -0.93 12.70 -12.54
C ALA A 50 -1.03 11.51 -11.56
N ALA A 51 -0.23 10.46 -11.75
CA ALA A 51 -0.17 9.32 -10.86
C ALA A 51 0.68 9.64 -9.62
N THR A 52 0.14 10.43 -8.69
CA THR A 52 0.71 10.53 -7.34
C THR A 52 0.18 9.37 -6.49
N PRO A 53 1.03 8.43 -6.04
CA PRO A 53 0.58 7.45 -5.07
C PRO A 53 0.27 8.18 -3.75
N THR A 54 -1.00 8.21 -3.36
CA THR A 54 -1.41 8.71 -2.06
C THR A 54 -1.15 7.61 -1.03
N HIS A 55 0.02 7.69 -0.38
CA HIS A 55 0.29 6.87 0.79
C HIS A 55 -0.28 7.57 2.02
N ALA A 56 -1.37 7.03 2.57
CA ALA A 56 -1.83 7.45 3.88
C ALA A 56 -0.73 7.14 4.91
N ARG A 57 -0.31 8.15 5.64
CA ARG A 57 0.72 8.02 6.67
C ARG A 57 0.03 7.75 8.01
N TYR A 58 0.47 6.68 8.67
CA TYR A 58 -0.08 6.28 9.97
C TYR A 58 0.99 6.35 11.05
N ASN A 59 0.68 7.02 12.15
CA ASN A 59 1.46 6.92 13.37
C ASN A 59 0.89 5.77 14.21
N ILE A 60 1.76 4.88 14.69
CA ILE A 60 1.36 3.71 15.47
C ILE A 60 2.03 3.77 16.84
N GLY A 61 1.21 3.86 17.89
CA GLY A 61 1.63 3.80 19.28
C GLY A 61 1.34 2.43 19.90
N LEU A 62 2.28 1.91 20.68
CA LEU A 62 2.15 0.64 21.40
C LEU A 62 2.28 0.89 22.91
N GLY A 63 1.38 0.29 23.70
CA GLY A 63 1.40 0.38 25.16
C GLY A 63 1.10 -0.95 25.82
N LYS A 64 1.72 -1.21 26.98
CA LYS A 64 1.45 -2.39 27.81
C LYS A 64 1.41 -1.97 29.28
N ALA A 65 0.35 -2.35 29.99
CA ALA A 65 0.17 -2.08 31.41
C ALA A 65 -0.26 -3.35 32.16
N ASP A 66 0.23 -3.52 33.39
CA ASP A 66 -0.19 -4.60 34.29
C ASP A 66 -1.60 -4.30 34.83
N ILE A 67 -2.50 -5.26 34.71
CA ILE A 67 -3.89 -5.20 35.18
C ILE A 67 -4.22 -6.36 36.14
N THR A 68 -3.19 -7.00 36.70
CA THR A 68 -3.35 -8.15 37.59
C THR A 68 -4.16 -7.76 38.84
N GLY A 69 -5.28 -8.44 39.04
CA GLY A 69 -6.08 -8.32 40.26
C GLY A 69 -5.46 -9.02 41.49
N PRO A 70 -6.25 -9.22 42.56
CA PRO A 70 -5.80 -9.88 43.77
C PRO A 70 -5.30 -11.31 43.52
N ALA A 71 -4.08 -11.59 43.98
CA ALA A 71 -3.40 -12.87 43.73
C ALA A 71 -3.91 -14.04 44.59
N ALA A 72 -4.64 -13.76 45.68
CA ALA A 72 -5.13 -14.78 46.59
C ALA A 72 -6.56 -14.51 47.05
N GLU A 73 -7.27 -15.59 47.41
CA GLU A 73 -8.56 -15.62 48.11
C GLU A 73 -9.77 -15.01 47.37
N VAL A 74 -9.60 -14.61 46.11
CA VAL A 74 -10.68 -14.07 45.27
C VAL A 74 -11.14 -15.13 44.27
N VAL A 75 -12.46 -15.29 44.12
CA VAL A 75 -13.06 -16.24 43.16
C VAL A 75 -12.64 -15.87 41.73
N MET A 76 -12.21 -16.88 40.97
CA MET A 76 -11.81 -16.71 39.59
C MET A 76 -13.03 -16.56 38.68
N MET A 77 -12.97 -15.62 37.73
CA MET A 77 -14.02 -15.43 36.74
C MET A 77 -13.92 -16.50 35.64
N GLY A 78 -15.02 -17.18 35.31
CA GLY A 78 -15.12 -18.07 34.14
C GLY A 78 -15.84 -19.38 34.40
N TYR A 79 -15.37 -20.19 35.35
CA TYR A 79 -15.91 -21.54 35.59
C TYR A 79 -17.15 -21.57 36.48
N ALA A 80 -17.56 -20.42 37.04
CA ALA A 80 -18.70 -20.31 37.95
C ALA A 80 -18.63 -21.24 39.18
N ASP A 81 -17.42 -21.60 39.63
CA ASP A 81 -17.17 -22.38 40.84
C ASP A 81 -16.69 -21.45 41.98
N THR A 82 -17.43 -21.44 43.09
CA THR A 82 -17.11 -20.62 44.26
C THR A 82 -15.91 -21.14 45.06
N ASN A 83 -15.54 -22.41 44.89
CA ASN A 83 -14.36 -23.00 45.49
C ASN A 83 -13.08 -22.67 44.71
N GLN A 84 -13.21 -22.24 43.44
CA GLN A 84 -12.08 -21.85 42.62
C GLN A 84 -11.63 -20.42 42.94
N LYS A 85 -10.75 -20.31 43.94
CA LYS A 85 -10.14 -19.04 44.35
C LYS A 85 -8.69 -18.93 43.87
N SER A 86 -8.24 -17.71 43.64
CA SER A 86 -6.83 -17.43 43.37
C SER A 86 -5.96 -17.85 44.56
N ALA A 87 -4.78 -18.41 44.27
CA ALA A 87 -3.85 -18.93 45.27
C ALA A 87 -2.38 -18.64 44.90
N GLY A 88 -2.15 -17.58 44.11
CA GLY A 88 -0.87 -17.22 43.54
C GLY A 88 -0.99 -16.79 42.08
N LEU A 89 0.17 -16.59 41.43
CA LEU A 89 0.26 -16.14 40.04
C LEU A 89 1.22 -17.05 39.27
N LEU A 90 0.75 -17.62 38.16
CA LEU A 90 1.62 -18.22 37.14
C LEU A 90 2.19 -17.12 36.24
N ASN A 91 1.32 -16.26 35.73
CA ASN A 91 1.66 -15.08 34.93
C ASN A 91 0.82 -13.88 35.40
N ARG A 92 1.34 -12.67 35.14
CA ARG A 92 0.60 -11.41 35.27
C ARG A 92 -0.37 -11.24 34.10
N GLN A 93 -1.47 -10.53 34.34
CA GLN A 93 -2.44 -10.14 33.31
C GLN A 93 -2.09 -8.75 32.80
N TYR A 94 -2.16 -8.53 31.48
CA TYR A 94 -1.81 -7.24 30.88
C TYR A 94 -2.93 -6.69 29.99
N ALA A 95 -3.03 -5.37 29.94
CA ALA A 95 -3.71 -4.63 28.88
C ALA A 95 -2.67 -4.20 27.85
N ARG A 96 -2.91 -4.50 26.57
CA ARG A 96 -2.06 -4.12 25.44
C ARG A 96 -2.84 -3.17 24.55
N ALA A 97 -2.36 -1.93 24.43
CA ALA A 97 -2.99 -0.87 23.67
C ALA A 97 -2.25 -0.63 22.36
N PHE A 98 -3.02 -0.47 21.28
CA PHE A 98 -2.57 -0.13 19.94
C PHE A 98 -3.32 1.14 19.52
N VAL A 99 -2.58 2.24 19.39
CA VAL A 99 -3.12 3.51 18.90
C VAL A 99 -2.70 3.65 17.45
N ILE A 100 -3.66 3.90 16.57
CA ILE A 100 -3.45 4.16 15.15
C ILE A 100 -4.00 5.54 14.87
N GLU A 101 -3.14 6.45 14.42
CA GLU A 101 -3.48 7.82 14.05
C GLU A 101 -3.22 8.01 12.56
N ASN A 102 -4.21 8.50 11.82
CA ASN A 102 -4.01 8.96 10.45
C ASN A 102 -3.43 10.37 10.49
N SER A 103 -2.18 10.55 10.04
CA SER A 103 -1.53 11.87 10.11
C SER A 103 -2.14 12.89 9.16
N ASP A 104 -2.90 12.45 8.16
CA ASP A 104 -3.51 13.32 7.17
C ASP A 104 -4.90 13.83 7.60
N THR A 105 -5.63 13.07 8.43
CA THR A 105 -6.99 13.41 8.89
C THR A 105 -7.13 13.68 10.39
N ASP A 106 -6.09 13.44 11.19
CA ASP A 106 -6.11 13.46 12.68
C ASP A 106 -7.13 12.47 13.30
N ASP A 107 -7.62 11.51 12.51
CA ASP A 107 -8.47 10.44 13.02
C ASP A 107 -7.65 9.44 13.84
N ARG A 108 -8.18 9.06 15.01
CA ARG A 108 -7.51 8.15 15.94
C ARG A 108 -8.39 6.95 16.26
N LEU A 109 -7.78 5.77 16.20
CA LEU A 109 -8.35 4.51 16.63
C LEU A 109 -7.50 3.92 17.77
N LEU A 110 -8.16 3.53 18.86
CA LEU A 110 -7.54 2.82 19.97
C LEU A 110 -8.13 1.42 20.07
N LEU A 111 -7.29 0.41 19.90
CA LEU A 111 -7.61 -0.99 20.18
C LEU A 111 -6.90 -1.42 21.46
N VAL A 112 -7.63 -2.02 22.40
CA VAL A 112 -7.04 -2.56 23.64
C VAL A 112 -7.41 -4.03 23.76
N ASN A 113 -6.41 -4.89 23.84
CA ASN A 113 -6.57 -6.29 24.17
C ASN A 113 -6.18 -6.54 25.63
N CYS A 114 -7.09 -7.11 26.40
CA CYS A 114 -6.89 -7.37 27.84
C CYS A 114 -6.84 -8.88 28.10
N ASP A 115 -5.88 -9.32 28.91
CA ASP A 115 -5.77 -10.72 29.34
C ASP A 115 -6.83 -11.04 30.43
N VAL A 116 -8.11 -10.96 30.07
CA VAL A 116 -9.27 -11.20 30.93
C VAL A 116 -10.34 -11.99 30.17
N LEU A 117 -11.28 -12.61 30.88
CA LEU A 117 -12.38 -13.35 30.25
C LEU A 117 -13.26 -12.45 29.36
N ALA A 118 -13.66 -11.30 29.89
CA ALA A 118 -14.51 -10.33 29.22
C ALA A 118 -14.30 -8.94 29.84
N VAL A 119 -14.55 -7.90 29.05
CA VAL A 119 -14.62 -6.52 29.54
C VAL A 119 -16.08 -6.20 29.84
N PHE A 120 -16.41 -6.05 31.12
CA PHE A 120 -17.76 -5.69 31.54
C PHE A 120 -18.07 -4.22 31.20
N GLN A 121 -19.35 -3.94 30.97
CA GLN A 121 -19.82 -2.60 30.60
C GLN A 121 -19.39 -1.51 31.60
N LEU A 122 -19.40 -1.82 32.90
CA LEU A 122 -18.94 -0.91 33.95
C LEU A 122 -17.49 -0.45 33.72
N VAL A 123 -16.59 -1.41 33.44
CA VAL A 123 -15.17 -1.13 33.20
C VAL A 123 -15.01 -0.28 31.95
N HIS A 124 -15.73 -0.63 30.88
CA HIS A 124 -15.69 0.12 29.62
C HIS A 124 -16.14 1.58 29.81
N GLN A 125 -17.27 1.81 30.48
CA GLN A 125 -17.81 3.15 30.76
C GLN A 125 -16.85 3.97 31.63
N GLU A 126 -16.30 3.37 32.68
CA GLU A 126 -15.38 4.06 33.58
C GLU A 126 -14.07 4.43 32.89
N VAL A 127 -13.52 3.55 32.05
CA VAL A 127 -12.32 3.86 31.26
C VAL A 127 -12.60 5.01 30.29
N LEU A 128 -13.71 5.00 29.56
CA LEU A 128 -14.09 6.09 28.66
C LEU A 128 -14.23 7.42 29.41
N ARG A 129 -14.84 7.40 30.60
CA ARG A 129 -14.97 8.59 31.47
C ARG A 129 -13.60 9.15 31.87
N GLN A 130 -12.67 8.29 32.26
CA GLN A 130 -11.30 8.70 32.62
C GLN A 130 -10.51 9.24 31.42
N LEU A 131 -10.62 8.58 30.26
CA LEU A 131 -9.96 9.04 29.03
C LEU A 131 -10.47 10.42 28.61
N LYS A 132 -11.79 10.63 28.64
CA LYS A 132 -12.41 11.93 28.39
C LYS A 132 -11.88 13.03 29.31
N THR A 133 -11.78 12.72 30.60
CA THR A 133 -11.28 13.68 31.61
C THR A 133 -9.80 14.01 31.42
N LYS A 134 -8.98 13.03 31.03
CA LYS A 134 -7.52 13.18 30.94
C LYS A 134 -7.05 13.82 29.64
N TYR A 135 -7.72 13.51 28.53
CA TYR A 135 -7.29 13.91 27.19
C TYR A 135 -8.27 14.86 26.48
N ASN A 136 -9.27 15.37 27.21
CA ASN A 136 -10.26 16.35 26.73
C ASN A 136 -11.04 15.90 25.48
N GLY A 137 -11.34 14.60 25.37
CA GLY A 137 -12.17 14.00 24.31
C GLY A 137 -13.58 13.66 24.79
#